data_AF-A0A378BJ81-F1
#
_entry.id   AF-A0A378BJ81-F1
#
_cell.length_a   1.000
_cell.length_b   1.000
_cell.length_c   1.000
_cell.angle_alpha   90.00
_cell.angle_beta   90.00
_cell.angle_gamma   90.00
#
_symmetry.space_group_name_H-M   'P 1'
#
loop_
_entity.id
_entity.type
_entity.pdbx_description
1 polymer ?
#
loop_
_entity_poly.entity_id
_entity_poly.type
_entity_poly.pdbx_seq_one_letter_code
_entity_poly.pdbx_strand_id
1 'polypeptide(L)' 'MGTTTMGVKLDDATRERIKSAASRIDRTPHWLIKQAIFNYLEKLGEQRDAA' A
#
# COMPACT_ATOMS: atom_id res chain seq x y z
N MET A 1 3.73 -15.50 14.57
CA MET A 1 2.52 -14.98 13.89
C MET A 1 2.65 -15.30 12.40
N GLY A 2 1.66 -15.97 11.81
CA GLY A 2 1.76 -16.43 10.41
C GLY A 2 1.69 -15.27 9.42
N THR A 3 2.53 -15.29 8.39
CA THR A 3 2.42 -14.37 7.24
C THR A 3 1.64 -15.05 6.14
N THR A 4 0.58 -14.40 5.65
CA THR A 4 -0.17 -14.87 4.47
C THR A 4 0.21 -13.99 3.28
N THR A 5 0.44 -14.60 2.12
CA THR A 5 0.69 -13.87 0.87
C THR A 5 -0.62 -13.65 0.12
N MET A 6 -0.90 -12.41 -0.26
CA MET A 6 -2.05 -12.05 -1.08
C MET A 6 -1.58 -11.41 -2.38
N GLY A 7 -2.13 -11.86 -3.52
CA GLY A 7 -1.87 -11.25 -4.82
C GLY A 7 -2.81 -10.07 -5.10
N VAL A 8 -2.30 -9.03 -5.76
CA VAL A 8 -3.09 -7.88 -6.22
C VAL A 8 -2.97 -7.76 -7.73
N LYS A 9 -4.10 -7.70 -8.44
CA LYS A 9 -4.12 -7.45 -9.89
C LYS A 9 -4.08 -5.95 -10.13
N LEU A 10 -3.12 -5.51 -10.94
CA LEU A 10 -2.90 -4.12 -11.30
C LEU A 10 -2.70 -4.05 -12.81
N ASP A 11 -3.13 -2.96 -13.44
CA ASP A 11 -2.73 -2.65 -14.80
C ASP A 11 -1.27 -2.15 -14.84
N ASP A 12 -0.69 -2.14 -16.04
CA ASP A 12 0.70 -1.74 -16.24
C ASP A 12 0.95 -0.29 -15.83
N ALA A 13 -0.01 0.59 -16.11
CA ALA A 13 0.07 2.00 -15.74
C ALA A 13 0.17 2.19 -14.21
N THR A 14 -0.65 1.50 -13.43
CA THR A 14 -0.62 1.56 -11.97
C THR A 14 0.65 0.92 -11.43
N ARG A 15 1.10 -0.20 -12.00
CA ARG A 15 2.36 -0.85 -11.63
C ARG A 15 3.55 0.09 -11.79
N GLU A 16 3.67 0.78 -12.92
CA GLU A 16 4.76 1.73 -13.16
C GLU A 16 4.67 2.97 -12.26
N ARG A 17 3.47 3.46 -11.96
CA ARG A 17 3.29 4.55 -10.97
C ARG A 17 3.79 4.15 -9.59
N ILE A 18 3.47 2.94 -9.11
CA ILE A 18 3.95 2.43 -7.82
C ILE A 18 5.48 2.29 -7.84
N LYS A 19 6.05 1.74 -8.91
CA LYS A 19 7.50 1.58 -9.06
C LYS A 19 8.24 2.92 -9.02
N SER A 20 7.76 3.90 -9.78
CA SER A 20 8.33 5.25 -9.80
C SER A 20 8.23 5.92 -8.43
N ALA A 21 7.06 5.85 -7.78
CA ALA A 21 6.85 6.43 -6.45
C ALA A 21 7.76 5.81 -5.39
N ALA A 22 7.90 4.48 -5.39
CA ALA A 22 8.76 3.78 -4.44
C ALA A 22 10.24 4.14 -4.63
N SER A 23 10.69 4.26 -5.89
CA SER A 23 12.06 4.68 -6.21
C SER A 23 12.38 6.10 -5.74
N ARG A 24 11.41 7.03 -5.76
CA ARG A 24 11.61 8.41 -5.29
C ARG A 24 11.88 8.52 -3.80
N ILE A 25 11.43 7.54 -3.02
CA ILE A 25 11.59 7.50 -1.56
C ILE A 25 12.58 6.42 -1.11
N ASP A 26 13.36 5.87 -2.03
CA ASP A 26 14.34 4.81 -1.77
C ASP A 26 13.72 3.57 -1.08
N ARG A 27 12.59 3.11 -1.61
CA ARG A 27 11.89 1.91 -1.12
C ARG A 27 11.46 1.00 -2.26
N THR A 28 11.10 -0.24 -1.92
CA THR A 28 10.61 -1.21 -2.90
C THR A 28 9.10 -1.03 -3.15
N PRO A 29 8.60 -1.42 -4.35
CA PRO A 29 7.16 -1.41 -4.63
C PRO A 29 6.34 -2.20 -3.61
N HIS A 30 6.84 -3.36 -3.16
CA HIS A 30 6.18 -4.18 -2.14
C HIS A 30 6.07 -3.45 -0.79
N TRP A 31 7.13 -2.76 -0.36
CA TRP A 31 7.08 -1.94 0.85
C TRP A 31 6.05 -0.82 0.72
N LEU A 32 6.01 -0.13 -0.42
CA LEU A 32 5.07 0.98 -0.64
C LEU A 32 3.61 0.50 -0.61
N ILE A 33 3.31 -0.63 -1.26
CA ILE A 33 1.96 -1.23 -1.23
C ILE A 33 1.55 -1.57 0.21
N LYS A 34 2.46 -2.20 0.97
CA LYS A 34 2.20 -2.55 2.38
C LYS A 34 1.94 -1.30 3.22
N GLN A 35 2.73 -0.25 3.04
CA GLN A 35 2.57 1.01 3.78
C GLN A 35 1.25 1.72 3.43
N ALA A 36 0.87 1.72 2.14
CA ALA A 36 -0.40 2.30 1.71
C ALA A 36 -1.61 1.61 2.35
N ILE A 37 -1.56 0.28 2.51
CA ILE A 37 -2.61 -0.48 3.19
C ILE A 37 -2.73 -0.05 4.66
N PHE A 38 -1.61 0.05 5.39
CA PHE A 38 -1.66 0.47 6.80
C PHE A 38 -2.18 1.90 6.96
N ASN A 39 -1.67 2.84 6.17
CA ASN A 39 -2.11 4.24 6.22
C ASN A 39 -3.60 4.38 5.90
N TYR A 40 -4.12 3.57 4.97
CA TYR A 40 -5.54 3.58 4.62
C TYR A 40 -6.41 3.00 5.74
N LEU A 41 -5.99 1.91 6.37
CA LEU A 41 -6.71 1.30 7.51
C LEU A 41 -6.73 2.22 8.73
N GLU A 42 -5.62 2.89 9.04
CA GLU A 42 -5.55 3.88 10.12
C GLU A 42 -6.58 4.99 9.91
N LYS A 43 -6.59 5.58 8.71
CA LYS A 43 -7.57 6.62 8.34
C LYS A 43 -9.02 6.14 8.44
N LEU A 44 -9.31 4.92 8.02
CA LEU A 44 -10.66 4.35 8.14
C LEU A 44 -11.06 4.09 9.59
N GLY A 45 -10.11 3.70 10.45
CA GLY A 45 -10.33 3.53 11.89
C GLY A 45 -10.70 4.86 12.53
N GLU A 46 -9.89 5.90 12.30
CA GLU A 46 -10.14 7.25 12.81
C GLU A 46 -11.50 7.80 12.36
N GLN A 47 -11.88 7.56 11.10
CA GLN A 47 -13.18 7.99 10.57
C GLN A 47 -14.38 7.32 11.26
N ARG A 48 -14.21 6.10 11.76
CA ARG A 48 -15.28 5.35 12.42
C ARG A 48 -15.48 5.77 13.88
N ASP A 49 -14.42 6.20 14.56
CA ASP A 49 -14.48 6.66 15.95
C ASP A 49 -14.96 8.12 16.06
N ALA A 50 -14.95 8.86 14.94
CA ALA A 50 -15.45 10.23 14.83
C ALA A 50 -16.95 10.35 14.46
N ALA A 51 -17.67 9.24 14.30
CA ALA A 51 -19.08 9.16 13.89
C ALA A 51 -19.95 8.49 14.97
#